data_AF-A0A525IPG3-F1
#
_entry.id   AF-A0A525IPG3-F1
#
_cell.length_a   1.000
_cell.length_b   1.000
_cell.length_c   1.000
_cell.angle_alpha   90.00
_cell.angle_beta   90.00
_cell.angle_gamma   90.00
#
_symmetry.space_group_name_H-M   'P 1'
#
loop_
_entity.id
_entity.type
_entity.pdbx_description
1 polymer ?
#
loop_
_entity_poly.entity_id
_entity_poly.type
_entity_poly.pdbx_seq_one_letter_code
_entity_poly.pdbx_strand_id
1 'polypeptide(L)'
;MQSPRELQQLKRKAQLEEDRRNRQLHIGREEQERQQQIEQARIDRLLGDAESLRQATNIRAYVAAVQAIVANETASISAEKMAGWSERALAQADRIDPVRSPVLSILLTKKTTQIKCGAKCGVPAIRLR
;
A
#
# COMPACT_ATOMS: atom_id res chain seq x y z
N MET A 1 -7.82 -58.78 -29.11
CA MET A 1 -7.39 -58.54 -27.72
C MET A 1 -6.08 -57.76 -27.78
N GLN A 2 -5.95 -56.64 -27.06
CA GLN A 2 -4.72 -55.83 -27.09
C GLN A 2 -3.56 -56.57 -26.40
N SER A 3 -2.34 -56.44 -26.93
CA SER A 3 -1.16 -57.11 -26.39
C SER A 3 -0.73 -56.49 -25.05
N PRO A 4 -0.22 -57.27 -24.07
CA PRO A 4 0.22 -56.75 -22.78
C PRO A 4 1.23 -55.58 -22.86
N ARG A 5 2.06 -55.55 -23.92
CA ARG A 5 3.00 -54.44 -24.17
C ARG A 5 2.30 -53.14 -24.59
N GLU A 6 1.23 -53.23 -25.37
CA GLU A 6 0.45 -52.07 -25.82
C GLU A 6 -0.30 -51.43 -24.65
N LEU A 7 -0.87 -52.26 -23.76
CA LEU A 7 -1.48 -51.79 -22.51
C LEU A 7 -0.48 -51.06 -21.62
N GLN A 8 0.77 -51.53 -21.55
CA GLN A 8 1.82 -50.88 -20.77
C GLN A 8 2.25 -49.53 -21.36
N GLN A 9 2.31 -49.42 -22.69
CA GLN A 9 2.63 -48.17 -23.37
C GLN A 9 1.51 -47.14 -23.22
N LEU A 10 0.24 -47.56 -23.30
CA LEU A 10 -0.91 -46.68 -23.06
C LEU A 10 -0.94 -46.14 -21.63
N LYS A 11 -0.70 -47.00 -20.63
CA LYS A 11 -0.58 -46.58 -19.22
C LYS A 11 0.54 -45.56 -19.01
N ARG A 12 1.73 -45.81 -19.58
CA ARG A 12 2.86 -44.85 -19.49
C ARG A 12 2.54 -43.51 -20.14
N LYS A 13 1.88 -43.50 -21.30
CA LYS A 13 1.47 -42.25 -21.97
C LYS A 13 0.44 -41.48 -21.15
N ALA A 14 -0.57 -42.16 -20.61
CA ALA A 14 -1.56 -41.54 -19.73
C ALA A 14 -0.92 -40.93 -18.48
N GLN A 15 0.03 -41.64 -17.86
CA GLN A 15 0.77 -41.17 -16.69
C GLN A 15 1.55 -39.88 -16.98
N LEU A 16 2.27 -39.83 -18.11
CA LEU A 16 3.03 -38.64 -18.50
C LEU A 16 2.14 -37.43 -18.79
N GLU A 17 0.96 -37.66 -19.35
CA GLU A 17 -0.01 -36.59 -19.62
C GLU A 17 -0.67 -36.08 -18.33
N GLU A 18 -0.98 -36.97 -17.40
CA GLU A 18 -1.45 -36.62 -16.06
C GLU A 18 -0.39 -35.84 -15.27
N ASP A 19 0.86 -36.30 -15.26
CA ASP A 19 1.98 -35.61 -14.61
C ASP A 19 2.18 -34.21 -15.20
N ARG A 20 2.07 -34.06 -16.53
CA ARG A 20 2.17 -32.75 -17.20
C ARG A 20 1.04 -31.81 -16.75
N ARG A 21 -0.19 -32.31 -16.66
CA ARG A 21 -1.36 -31.55 -16.18
C ARG A 21 -1.18 -31.14 -14.71
N ASN A 22 -0.75 -32.07 -13.87
CA ASN A 22 -0.52 -31.82 -12.44
C ASN A 22 0.57 -30.76 -12.23
N ARG A 23 1.67 -30.80 -13.00
CA ARG A 23 2.71 -29.77 -12.95
C ARG A 23 2.18 -28.39 -13.35
N GLN A 24 1.39 -28.31 -14.41
CA GLN A 24 0.80 -27.04 -14.87
C GLN A 24 -0.17 -26.46 -13.83
N LEU A 25 -0.99 -27.30 -13.22
CA LEU A 25 -1.89 -26.89 -12.14
C LEU A 25 -1.13 -26.40 -10.90
N HIS A 26 -0.05 -27.08 -10.53
CA HIS A 26 0.78 -26.68 -9.39
C HIS A 26 1.42 -25.30 -9.61
N ILE A 27 2.05 -25.09 -10.78
CA ILE A 27 2.65 -23.80 -11.15
C ILE A 27 1.59 -22.69 -11.16
N GLY A 28 0.41 -22.96 -11.71
CA GLY A 28 -0.69 -22.00 -11.73
C GLY A 28 -1.16 -21.60 -10.33
N ARG A 29 -1.25 -22.56 -9.40
CA ARG A 29 -1.63 -22.29 -7.99
C ARG A 29 -0.57 -21.47 -7.27
N GLU A 30 0.69 -21.83 -7.41
CA GLU A 30 1.80 -21.10 -6.79
C GLU A 30 1.85 -19.64 -7.25
N GLU A 31 1.62 -19.37 -8.53
CA GLU A 31 1.61 -17.99 -9.05
C GLU A 31 0.42 -17.20 -8.51
N GLN A 32 -0.76 -17.82 -8.44
CA GLN A 32 -1.94 -17.20 -7.84
C GLN A 32 -1.71 -16.88 -6.36
N GLU A 33 -1.16 -17.82 -5.60
CA GLU A 33 -0.84 -17.63 -4.19
C GLU A 33 0.19 -16.50 -4.01
N ARG A 34 1.24 -16.44 -4.83
CA ARG A 34 2.20 -15.34 -4.80
C ARG A 34 1.54 -13.99 -5.06
N GLN A 35 0.68 -13.92 -6.08
CA GLN A 35 0.00 -12.68 -6.42
C GLN A 35 -0.95 -12.23 -5.31
N GLN A 36 -1.67 -13.18 -4.69
CA GLN A 36 -2.53 -12.92 -3.55
C GLN A 36 -1.74 -12.44 -2.34
N GLN A 37 -0.57 -13.04 -2.05
CA GLN A 37 0.29 -12.60 -0.94
C GLN A 37 0.83 -11.19 -1.16
N ILE A 38 1.23 -10.84 -2.39
CA ILE A 38 1.69 -9.49 -2.71
C ILE A 38 0.57 -8.49 -2.51
N GLU A 39 -0.63 -8.80 -2.99
CA GLU A 39 -1.78 -7.90 -2.85
C GLU A 39 -2.21 -7.77 -1.38
N GLN A 40 -2.24 -8.88 -0.64
CA GLN A 40 -2.55 -8.88 0.78
C GLN A 40 -1.55 -8.03 1.56
N ALA A 41 -0.24 -8.16 1.29
CA ALA A 41 0.78 -7.35 1.95
C ALA A 41 0.63 -5.84 1.65
N ARG A 42 0.13 -5.48 0.47
CA ARG A 42 -0.19 -4.08 0.14
C ARG A 42 -1.38 -3.58 0.95
N ILE A 43 -2.43 -4.39 1.05
CA ILE A 43 -3.62 -4.07 1.83
C ILE A 43 -3.25 -3.93 3.31
N ASP A 44 -2.50 -4.89 3.86
CA ASP A 44 -2.09 -4.88 5.27
C ASP A 44 -1.27 -3.62 5.59
N ARG A 45 -0.35 -3.23 4.69
CA ARG A 45 0.40 -1.98 4.82
C ARG A 45 -0.52 -0.76 4.81
N LEU A 46 -1.45 -0.68 3.86
CA LEU A 46 -2.39 0.43 3.76
C LEU A 46 -3.25 0.57 5.02
N LEU A 47 -3.73 -0.56 5.56
CA LEU A 47 -4.51 -0.58 6.79
C LEU A 47 -3.66 -0.16 8.00
N GLY A 48 -2.40 -0.61 8.09
CA GLY A 48 -1.45 -0.16 9.11
C GLY A 48 -1.18 1.34 9.06
N ASP A 49 -1.00 1.90 7.85
CA ASP A 49 -0.84 3.33 7.65
C ASP A 49 -2.11 4.09 8.07
N ALA A 50 -3.30 3.63 7.66
CA ALA A 50 -4.57 4.24 8.04
C ALA A 50 -4.79 4.25 9.56
N GLU A 51 -4.46 3.15 10.24
CA GLU A 51 -4.53 3.07 11.70
C GLU A 51 -3.58 4.06 12.37
N SER A 52 -2.34 4.14 11.88
CA SER A 52 -1.32 5.06 12.41
C SER A 52 -1.76 6.53 12.26
N LEU A 53 -2.35 6.88 11.12
CA LEU A 53 -2.91 8.21 10.88
C LEU A 53 -4.08 8.52 11.84
N ARG A 54 -4.97 7.55 12.07
CA ARG A 54 -6.09 7.68 13.00
C ARG A 54 -5.57 7.93 14.43
N GLN A 55 -4.57 7.17 14.86
CA GLN A 55 -3.95 7.34 16.18
C GLN A 55 -3.32 8.72 16.36
N ALA A 56 -2.53 9.18 15.37
CA ALA A 56 -1.94 10.52 15.39
C ALA A 56 -3.02 11.62 15.49
N THR A 57 -4.10 11.48 14.73
CA THR A 57 -5.24 12.42 14.77
C THR A 57 -5.91 12.43 16.14
N ASN A 58 -6.14 11.26 16.74
CA ASN A 58 -6.73 11.15 18.07
C ASN A 58 -5.86 11.81 19.14
N ILE A 59 -4.54 11.65 19.09
CA ILE A 59 -3.62 12.32 20.03
C ILE A 59 -3.73 13.85 19.89
N ARG A 60 -3.73 14.38 18.66
CA ARG A 60 -3.89 15.83 18.42
C ARG A 60 -5.21 16.37 18.96
N ALA A 61 -6.31 15.65 18.70
CA ALA A 61 -7.63 16.02 19.20
C ALA A 61 -7.69 16.01 20.73
N TYR A 62 -7.08 15.00 21.38
CA TYR A 62 -7.01 14.92 22.83
C TYR A 62 -6.20 16.07 23.43
N VAL A 63 -5.03 16.39 22.87
CA VAL A 63 -4.21 17.54 23.34
C VAL A 63 -5.00 18.84 23.24
N ALA A 64 -5.69 19.07 22.11
CA ALA A 64 -6.52 20.26 21.92
C ALA A 64 -7.67 20.33 22.95
N ALA A 65 -8.33 19.21 23.23
CA ALA A 65 -9.39 19.14 24.24
C ALA A 65 -8.87 19.46 25.65
N VAL A 66 -7.71 18.91 26.04
CA VAL A 66 -7.08 19.19 27.34
C VAL A 66 -6.69 20.66 27.44
N GLN A 67 -6.11 21.24 26.39
CA GLN A 67 -5.77 22.68 26.36
C GLN A 67 -7.02 23.56 26.52
N ALA A 68 -8.13 23.21 25.86
CA ALA A 68 -9.38 23.94 25.99
C ALA A 68 -9.95 23.88 27.41
N ILE A 69 -9.90 22.71 28.06
CA ILE A 69 -10.34 22.53 29.45
C ILE A 69 -9.48 23.38 30.39
N VAL A 70 -8.15 23.30 30.28
CA VAL A 70 -7.22 24.06 31.13
C VAL A 70 -7.32 25.57 30.90
N ALA A 71 -7.65 26.01 29.69
CA ALA A 71 -7.86 27.43 29.41
C ALA A 71 -9.17 27.97 30.02
N ASN A 72 -10.19 27.11 30.16
CA ASN A 72 -11.51 27.50 30.65
C ASN A 72 -11.66 27.32 32.17
N GLU A 73 -10.92 26.39 32.75
CA GLU A 73 -10.85 26.19 34.20
C GLU A 73 -9.69 26.99 34.79
N THR A 74 -9.84 27.52 36.02
CA THR A 74 -8.70 27.99 36.83
C THR A 74 -7.87 26.79 37.31
N ALA A 75 -7.40 25.98 36.37
CA ALA A 75 -6.64 24.78 36.65
C ALA A 75 -5.27 25.18 37.24
N SER A 76 -4.90 24.53 38.34
CA SER A 76 -3.65 24.76 39.10
C SER A 76 -2.38 24.33 38.35
N ILE A 77 -2.47 24.00 37.06
CA ILE A 77 -1.35 23.54 36.25
C ILE A 77 -0.64 24.78 35.69
N SER A 78 0.67 24.89 35.92
CA SER A 78 1.44 25.98 35.34
C SER A 78 1.43 25.89 33.81
N ALA A 79 1.33 27.05 33.16
CA ALA A 79 1.34 27.16 31.70
C ALA A 79 2.57 26.47 31.07
N GLU A 80 3.73 26.54 31.74
CA GLU A 80 4.98 25.90 31.32
C GLU A 80 4.88 24.36 31.33
N LYS A 81 4.28 23.76 32.36
CA LYS A 81 4.08 22.30 32.42
C LYS A 81 3.13 21.84 31.32
N MET A 82 2.08 22.61 31.05
CA MET A 82 1.15 22.31 29.95
C MET A 82 1.82 22.42 28.59
N ALA A 83 2.65 23.45 28.37
CA ALA A 83 3.39 23.63 27.13
C ALA A 83 4.31 22.43 26.86
N GLY A 84 5.18 22.08 27.83
CA GLY A 84 6.11 20.96 27.68
C GLY A 84 5.44 19.58 27.60
N TRP A 85 4.24 19.41 28.17
CA TRP A 85 3.44 18.20 27.93
C TRP A 85 2.86 18.17 26.51
N SER A 86 2.24 19.27 26.07
CA SER A 86 1.59 19.35 24.76
C SER A 86 2.60 19.19 23.61
N GLU A 87 3.79 19.77 23.74
CA GLU A 87 4.87 19.63 22.77
C GLU A 87 5.31 18.17 22.62
N ARG A 88 5.54 17.46 23.73
CA ARG A 88 5.92 16.04 23.70
C ARG A 88 4.81 15.16 23.12
N ALA A 89 3.55 15.45 23.43
CA ALA A 89 2.41 14.70 22.91
C ALA A 89 2.24 14.91 21.39
N LEU A 90 2.36 16.15 20.91
CA LEU A 90 2.30 16.47 19.48
C LEU A 90 3.49 15.90 18.72
N ALA A 91 4.70 15.95 19.29
CA ALA A 91 5.88 15.31 18.70
C ALA A 91 5.71 13.79 18.56
N GLN A 92 5.03 13.14 19.53
CA GLN A 92 4.70 11.72 19.41
C GLN A 92 3.67 11.46 18.31
N ALA A 93 2.64 12.30 18.18
CA ALA A 93 1.66 12.19 17.09
C ALA A 93 2.34 12.33 15.72
N ASP A 94 3.25 13.29 15.57
CA ASP A 94 3.98 13.52 14.33
C ASP A 94 4.94 12.37 13.97
N ARG A 95 5.48 11.66 14.97
CA ARG A 95 6.31 10.47 14.76
C ARG A 95 5.50 9.29 14.21
N ILE A 96 4.27 9.12 14.66
CA ILE A 96 3.39 8.00 14.25
C ILE A 96 2.67 8.33 12.94
N ASP A 97 2.43 9.61 12.65
CA ASP A 97 1.73 10.04 11.44
C ASP A 97 2.47 9.59 10.17
N PRO A 98 1.91 8.67 9.37
CA PRO A 98 2.59 8.16 8.19
C PRO A 98 2.79 9.24 7.13
N VAL A 99 2.00 10.32 7.10
CA VAL A 99 2.13 11.43 6.14
C VAL A 99 3.30 12.34 6.50
N ARG A 100 3.56 12.52 7.80
CA ARG A 100 4.69 13.33 8.30
C ARG A 100 5.98 12.51 8.43
N SER A 101 5.85 11.20 8.58
CA SER A 101 6.96 10.26 8.53
C SER A 101 7.54 10.17 7.10
N PRO A 102 8.87 10.16 6.93
CA PRO A 102 9.52 10.15 5.61
C PRO A 102 9.18 8.91 4.76
N VAL A 103 8.55 7.88 5.34
CA VAL A 103 8.23 6.62 4.67
C VAL A 103 7.18 6.79 3.56
N LEU A 104 6.20 7.69 3.72
CA LEU A 104 5.15 7.91 2.72
C LEU A 104 5.51 9.02 1.71
N SER A 105 6.40 9.94 2.11
CA SER A 105 6.96 10.99 1.22
C SER A 105 7.67 10.42 -0.02
N ILE A 106 8.26 9.23 0.10
CA ILE A 106 8.94 8.54 -1.00
C ILE A 106 7.93 7.96 -2.03
N LEU A 107 6.70 7.62 -1.61
CA LEU A 107 5.69 7.02 -2.49
C LEU A 107 4.86 8.06 -3.25
N LEU A 108 4.70 9.27 -2.71
CA LEU A 108 3.93 10.35 -3.35
C LEU A 108 4.72 11.19 -4.37
N THR A 109 6.06 11.05 -4.41
CA THR A 109 6.94 11.89 -5.24
C THR A 109 7.37 11.26 -6.58
N LYS A 110 6.97 10.02 -6.89
CA LYS A 110 7.32 9.36 -8.15
C LYS A 110 6.11 8.94 -8.98
N LYS A 111 5.44 9.92 -9.60
CA LYS A 111 4.80 9.80 -10.94
C LYS A 111 4.38 11.17 -11.48
N THR A 112 5.37 11.96 -11.90
CA THR A 112 5.21 12.87 -13.04
C THR A 112 6.44 12.67 -13.91
N THR A 113 6.47 11.55 -14.61
CA THR A 113 7.35 11.43 -15.77
C THR A 113 6.74 12.38 -16.80
N GLN A 114 7.30 13.59 -16.91
CA GLN A 114 7.05 14.49 -18.02
C GLN A 114 7.24 13.71 -19.32
N ILE A 115 6.13 13.35 -19.95
CA ILE A 115 6.12 13.06 -21.38
C ILE A 115 6.37 14.42 -22.02
N LYS A 116 7.64 14.70 -22.38
CA LYS A 116 7.98 15.83 -23.24
C LYS A 116 7.22 15.62 -24.56
N CYS A 117 6.09 16.30 -24.73
CA CYS A 117 5.51 16.53 -26.05
C CYS A 117 6.60 17.21 -26.88
N GLY A 118 7.20 16.44 -27.80
CA GLY A 118 8.10 16.96 -28.81
C GLY A 118 7.32 17.98 -29.63
N ALA A 119 7.66 19.25 -29.45
CA ALA A 119 7.15 20.35 -30.25
C ALA A 119 7.64 20.21 -31.69
N LYS A 120 6.97 19.37 -32.50
CA LYS A 120 7.05 19.34 -33.98
C LYS A 120 5.74 18.81 -34.56
N CYS A 121 4.65 19.55 -34.39
CA CYS A 121 3.45 19.39 -35.21
C CYS A 121 3.17 20.74 -35.87
N GLY A 122 3.94 21.05 -36.93
CA GLY A 122 3.55 22.09 -37.87
C GLY A 122 2.41 21.55 -38.73
N VAL A 123 1.20 22.06 -38.52
CA VAL A 123 0.09 21.90 -39.47
C VAL A 123 -0.21 23.29 -40.03
N PRO A 124 -0.11 23.50 -41.36
CA PRO A 124 -0.34 24.81 -41.94
C PRO A 124 -1.83 25.18 -41.90
N ALA A 125 -2.11 26.44 -41.57
CA ALA A 125 -3.44 27.02 -41.61
C ALA A 125 -3.95 27.07 -43.07
N ILE A 126 -5.01 26.30 -43.35
CA ILE A 126 -5.78 26.44 -44.59
C ILE A 126 -6.74 27.62 -44.40
N ARG A 127 -6.43 28.75 -45.04
CA ARG A 127 -7.37 29.85 -45.26
C ARG A 127 -8.37 29.41 -46.32
N LEU A 128 -9.62 29.17 -45.94
CA LEU A 128 -10.73 29.16 -46.89
C LEU A 128 -11.14 30.61 -47.16
N ARG A 129 -11.27 30.89 -48.45
CA ARG A 129 -11.60 32.19 -49.05
C ARG A 129 -13.11 32.35 -49.14
#